data_AF-A0A438H932-F1
#
_entry.id   AF-A0A438H932-F1
#
_cell.length_a   1.000
_cell.length_b   1.000
_cell.length_c   1.000
_cell.angle_alpha   90.00
_cell.angle_beta   90.00
_cell.angle_gamma   90.00
#
_symmetry.space_group_name_H-M   'P 1'
#
loop_
_entity.id
_entity.type
_entity.pdbx_description
1 polymer ?
#
loop_
_entity_poly.entity_id
_entity_poly.type
_entity_poly.pdbx_seq_one_letter_code
_entity_poly.pdbx_strand_id
1 'polypeptide(L)' 'MAHAFRKQVMPRPLQKGNLVLRTLRGLVGDPIGKFRPSWSGPYVIRELTLEGATWLIDLDGN' A
#
# COMPACT_ATOMS: atom_id res chain seq x y z
N MET A 1 11.36 17.62 12.05
CA MET A 1 11.61 16.24 11.59
C MET A 1 10.79 15.85 10.35
N ALA A 2 9.47 16.12 10.30
CA ALA A 2 8.63 15.80 9.13
C ALA A 2 9.14 16.38 7.79
N HIS A 3 9.79 17.55 7.83
CA HIS A 3 10.31 18.21 6.63
C HIS A 3 11.51 17.50 5.98
N ALA A 4 12.33 16.80 6.78
CA ALA A 4 13.47 16.02 6.29
C ALA A 4 13.02 14.70 5.63
N PHE A 5 12.00 14.05 6.21
CA PHE A 5 11.38 12.85 5.64
C PHE A 5 10.71 13.14 4.29
N ARG A 6 9.99 14.25 4.15
CA ARG A 6 9.33 14.64 2.90
C ARG A 6 10.31 14.82 1.73
N LYS A 7 11.57 15.22 1.97
CA LYS A 7 12.58 15.36 0.89
C LYS A 7 12.98 14.03 0.24
N GLN A 8 12.83 12.91 0.96
CA GLN A 8 13.17 11.58 0.44
C GLN A 8 11.96 10.85 -0.15
N VAL A 9 10.74 11.38 0.04
CA VAL A 9 9.54 10.82 -0.58
C VAL A 9 9.52 11.23 -2.05
N MET A 10 10.08 10.38 -2.89
CA MET A 10 9.94 10.49 -4.33
C MET A 10 8.58 9.91 -4.74
N PRO A 11 7.64 10.70 -5.29
CA PRO A 11 6.39 10.17 -5.77
C PRO A 11 6.68 9.20 -6.91
N ARG A 12 6.37 7.92 -6.69
CA ARG A 12 6.47 6.88 -7.72
C ARG A 12 5.10 6.76 -8.39
N PRO A 13 4.97 7.05 -9.69
CA PRO A 13 3.72 6.80 -10.40
C PRO A 13 3.45 5.29 -10.40
N LEU A 14 2.26 4.92 -9.95
CA LEU A 14 1.82 3.53 -10.01
C LEU A 14 1.47 3.18 -11.45
N GLN A 15 1.80 1.97 -11.85
CA GLN A 15 1.49 1.42 -13.17
C GLN A 15 0.84 0.04 -13.03
N LYS A 16 0.05 -0.33 -14.04
CA LYS A 16 -0.48 -1.70 -14.16
C LYS A 16 0.68 -2.71 -14.09
N GLY A 17 0.49 -3.79 -13.35
CA GLY A 17 1.50 -4.82 -13.12
C GLY A 17 2.47 -4.51 -11.97
N ASN A 18 2.40 -3.32 -11.36
CA ASN A 18 3.23 -3.05 -10.18
C ASN A 18 2.76 -3.88 -8.98
N LEU A 19 3.73 -4.39 -8.23
CA LEU A 19 3.53 -5.02 -6.92
C LEU A 19 3.38 -3.93 -5.85
N VAL A 20 2.30 -3.98 -5.08
CA VAL A 20 1.98 -2.97 -4.06
C VAL A 20 1.48 -3.60 -2.75
N LEU A 21 1.64 -2.86 -1.66
CA LEU A 21 1.05 -3.17 -0.37
C LEU A 21 -0.16 -2.26 -0.13
N ARG A 22 -1.25 -2.81 0.40
CA ARG A 22 -2.45 -2.05 0.73
C ARG A 22 -2.43 -1.63 2.19
N THR A 23 -2.48 -0.33 2.48
CA THR A 23 -2.63 0.18 3.84
C THR A 23 -3.99 -0.21 4.42
N LEU A 24 -3.99 -0.81 5.60
CA LEU A 24 -5.18 -1.02 6.41
C LEU A 24 -5.49 0.28 7.17
N ARG A 25 -6.68 0.85 6.95
CA ARG A 25 -7.12 2.01 7.74
C ARG A 25 -7.61 1.52 9.11
N GLY A 26 -6.85 1.84 10.15
CA GLY A 26 -7.15 1.48 11.54
C GLY A 26 -5.92 1.00 12.29
N LEU A 27 -5.85 1.29 13.59
CA LEU A 27 -4.84 0.72 14.49
C LEU A 27 -5.17 -0.76 14.69
N VAL A 28 -4.46 -1.63 13.99
CA VAL A 28 -4.49 -3.07 14.29
C VAL A 28 -3.66 -3.27 15.56
N GLY A 29 -4.33 -3.20 16.71
CA GLY A 29 -3.71 -3.49 18.00
C GLY A 29 -3.29 -4.97 18.02
N ASP A 30 -2.02 -5.23 18.32
CA ASP A 30 -1.58 -6.59 18.62
C ASP A 30 -1.82 -6.86 20.11
N PRO A 31 -2.50 -7.95 20.49
CA PRO A 31 -2.62 -8.33 21.89
C PRO A 31 -1.27 -8.55 22.60
N ILE A 32 -0.17 -8.72 21.86
CA ILE A 32 1.19 -8.96 22.37
C ILE A 32 1.93 -7.65 22.74
N GLY A 33 1.31 -6.48 22.51
CA GLY A 33 1.85 -5.17 22.92
C GLY A 33 2.83 -4.53 21.93
N LYS A 34 3.06 -5.14 20.76
CA LYS A 34 3.74 -4.52 19.61
C LYS A 34 2.72 -4.01 18.61
N PHE A 35 3.08 -3.05 17.75
CA PHE A 35 2.20 -2.65 16.66
C PHE A 35 2.33 -3.65 15.51
N ARG A 36 1.21 -4.21 15.05
CA ARG A 36 1.21 -4.96 13.78
C ARG A 36 1.46 -4.00 12.62
N PRO A 37 2.11 -4.47 11.54
CA PRO A 37 2.19 -3.68 10.32
C PRO A 37 0.76 -3.34 9.84
N SER A 38 0.51 -2.06 9.55
CA SER A 38 -0.78 -1.58 9.03
C SER A 38 -0.89 -1.79 7.52
N TRP A 39 -0.28 -2.84 6.99
CA TRP A 39 -0.20 -3.14 5.56
C TRP A 39 -0.62 -4.58 5.31
N SER A 40 -1.27 -4.83 4.17
CA SER A 40 -1.72 -6.15 3.73
C SER A 40 -1.25 -6.43 2.30
N GLY A 41 -1.24 -7.71 1.94
CA GLY A 41 -0.77 -8.17 0.63
C GLY A 41 0.73 -8.37 0.60
N PRO A 42 1.22 -8.96 -0.47
CA PRO A 42 1.40 -8.24 -1.74
C PRO A 42 0.26 -8.41 -2.74
N TYR A 43 -0.04 -7.34 -3.49
CA TYR A 43 -1.02 -7.34 -4.59
C TYR A 43 -0.41 -6.82 -5.89
N VAL A 44 -0.99 -7.19 -7.03
CA VAL A 44 -0.64 -6.62 -8.33
C VAL A 44 -1.73 -5.65 -8.79
N ILE A 45 -1.34 -4.50 -9.33
CA ILE A 45 -2.27 -3.55 -9.93
C ILE A 45 -2.79 -4.11 -11.26
N ARG A 46 -4.08 -4.46 -11.33
CA ARG A 46 -4.76 -4.88 -12.57
C ARG A 46 -5.13 -3.70 -13.44
N GLU A 47 -5.64 -2.63 -12.84
CA GLU A 47 -6.12 -1.45 -13.55
C GLU A 47 -6.06 -0.21 -12.65
N LEU A 48 -5.79 0.94 -13.27
CA LEU A 48 -5.78 2.26 -12.63
C LEU A 48 -6.96 3.04 -13.19
N THR A 49 -7.82 3.58 -12.31
CA THR A 49 -8.87 4.50 -12.74
C THR A 49 -8.32 5.92 -12.84
N LEU A 50 -8.93 6.74 -13.70
CA LEU A 50 -8.56 8.16 -13.84
C LEU A 50 -8.77 8.95 -12.54
N GLU A 51 -9.62 8.46 -11.64
CA GLU A 51 -9.89 9.04 -10.31
C GLU A 51 -8.83 8.69 -9.26
N GLY A 52 -7.80 7.91 -9.62
CA GLY A 52 -6.73 7.50 -8.72
C GLY A 52 -7.04 6.30 -7.84
N ALA A 53 -8.15 5.59 -8.10
CA ALA A 53 -8.42 4.29 -7.50
C ALA A 53 -7.73 3.16 -8.30
N THR A 54 -7.39 2.06 -7.65
CA THR A 54 -6.65 0.96 -8.27
C THR A 54 -7.35 -0.37 -8.01
N TRP A 55 -7.62 -1.13 -9.07
CA TRP A 55 -8.06 -2.52 -8.95
C TRP A 55 -6.85 -3.41 -8.66
N LEU A 56 -6.90 -4.11 -7.53
CA LEU A 56 -5.85 -5.01 -7.08
C LEU A 56 -6.27 -6.45 -7.31
N ILE A 57 -5.33 -7.30 -7.72
CA ILE A 57 -5.48 -8.75 -7.74
C ILE A 57 -4.46 -9.37 -6.79
N ASP A 58 -4.83 -10.49 -6.17
CA ASP A 58 -3.92 -11.28 -5.37
C ASP A 58 -2.84 -11.91 -6.27
N LEU A 59 -1.72 -12.32 -5.67
CA LEU A 59 -0.66 -13.02 -6.41
C LEU A 59 -1.14 -14.35 -6.99
N ASP A 60 -2.17 -14.94 -6.39
CA ASP A 60 -2.76 -16.20 -6.82
C ASP A 60 -3.73 -16.02 -8.01
N GLY A 61 -3.91 -14.79 -8.50
CA GLY A 61 -4.68 -14.51 -9.73
C GLY A 61 -6.19 -14.57 -9.57
N ASN A 62 -6.70 -14.46 -8.33
CA ASN A 62 -8.12 -14.28 -8.05
C ASN A 62 -8.56 -12.82 -8.24
#